data_AF-A0A9X2C6X0-F1
#
_entry.id   AF-A0A9X2C6X0-F1
#
_cell.length_a   1.000
_cell.length_b   1.000
_cell.length_c   1.000
_cell.angle_alpha   90.00
_cell.angle_beta   90.00
_cell.angle_gamma   90.00
#
_symmetry.space_group_name_H-M   'P 1'
#
loop_
_entity.id
_entity.type
_entity.pdbx_description
1 polymer ?
#
loop_
_entity_poly.entity_id
_entity_poly.type
_entity_poly.pdbx_seq_one_letter_code
_entity_poly.pdbx_strand_id
1 'polypeptide(L)'
;MSTLDEEDRREYYRIEDTIALEIRPLSAPAAASREVLLDESPLFNLLSELHLSEFESQHLLRQVSERDRTLAAYLKVMNKRIDLLGQVVAQTVLGKFGEPQRVIISEGGIEFSHHL
;
A
#
# COMPACT_ATOMS: atom_id res chain seq x y z
N MET A 1 -12.93 33.88 -17.68
CA MET A 1 -11.96 33.18 -16.82
C MET A 1 -11.96 31.75 -17.28
N SER A 2 -10.86 31.37 -17.94
CA SER A 2 -10.74 30.33 -18.95
C SER A 2 -10.71 28.93 -18.33
N THR A 3 -11.21 27.95 -19.08
CA THR A 3 -11.21 26.49 -18.85
C THR A 3 -9.81 25.86 -18.77
N LEU A 4 -8.75 26.65 -18.56
CA LEU A 4 -7.37 26.21 -18.37
C LEU A 4 -7.13 25.70 -16.93
N ASP A 5 -7.91 26.16 -15.95
CA ASP A 5 -7.76 25.75 -14.55
C ASP A 5 -8.26 24.33 -14.24
N GLU A 6 -9.16 23.76 -15.06
CA GLU A 6 -9.72 22.43 -14.78
C GLU A 6 -8.80 21.29 -15.22
N GLU A 7 -8.07 21.47 -16.32
CA GLU A 7 -7.17 20.47 -16.87
C GLU A 7 -5.90 20.36 -16.00
N ASP A 8 -5.32 21.49 -15.60
CA ASP A 8 -4.23 21.54 -14.60
C ASP A 8 -4.66 20.96 -13.23
N ARG A 9 -5.90 21.18 -12.79
CA ARG A 9 -6.43 20.58 -11.55
C ARG A 9 -6.55 19.06 -11.62
N ARG A 10 -6.73 18.47 -12.80
CA ARG A 10 -6.75 17.01 -12.97
C ARG A 10 -5.35 16.41 -12.90
N GLU A 11 -4.32 17.14 -13.33
CA GLU A 11 -2.92 16.70 -13.18
C GLU A 11 -2.49 16.62 -11.70
N TYR A 12 -3.03 17.49 -10.84
CA TYR A 12 -2.68 17.51 -9.40
C TYR A 12 -3.01 16.22 -8.63
N TYR A 13 -3.95 15.41 -9.11
CA TYR A 13 -4.38 14.17 -8.44
C TYR A 13 -4.01 12.91 -9.23
N ARG A 14 -3.08 13.02 -10.18
CA ARG A 14 -2.67 11.92 -11.04
C ARG A 14 -1.33 11.37 -10.56
N ILE A 15 -1.32 10.10 -10.18
CA ILE A 15 -0.10 9.39 -9.78
C ILE A 15 0.34 8.53 -10.95
N GLU A 16 1.49 8.85 -11.52
CA GLU A 16 2.17 8.02 -12.50
C GLU A 16 3.24 7.18 -11.82
N ASP A 17 3.07 5.87 -11.82
CA ASP A 17 4.02 4.97 -11.15
C ASP A 17 4.17 3.63 -11.88
N THR A 18 5.09 2.80 -11.41
CA THR A 18 5.28 1.42 -11.84
C THR A 18 4.99 0.49 -10.67
N ILE A 19 3.85 -0.20 -10.72
CA ILE A 19 3.40 -1.06 -9.62
C ILE A 19 3.07 -2.47 -10.12
N ALA A 20 3.21 -3.46 -9.24
CA ALA A 20 2.66 -4.79 -9.49
C ALA A 20 1.14 -4.73 -9.32
N LEU A 21 0.40 -5.10 -10.37
CA LEU A 21 -1.06 -5.14 -10.37
C LEU A 21 -1.56 -6.58 -10.29
N GLU A 22 -2.57 -6.82 -9.46
CA GLU A 22 -3.37 -8.04 -9.48
C GLU A 22 -4.81 -7.68 -9.85
N ILE A 23 -5.30 -8.27 -10.95
CA ILE A 23 -6.66 -8.04 -11.45
C ILE A 23 -7.35 -9.39 -11.53
N ARG A 24 -8.46 -9.54 -10.80
CA ARG A 24 -9.26 -10.76 -10.79
C ARG A 24 -10.60 -10.48 -11.47
N PRO A 25 -10.86 -11.01 -12.68
CA PRO A 25 -12.15 -10.86 -13.32
C PRO A 25 -13.22 -11.57 -12.48
N LEU A 26 -14.34 -10.88 -12.26
CA LEU A 26 -15.46 -11.45 -11.51
C LEU A 26 -16.37 -12.26 -12.44
N SER A 27 -16.89 -13.38 -11.94
CA SER A 27 -17.98 -14.09 -12.61
C SER A 27 -19.28 -13.28 -12.51
N ALA A 28 -20.23 -13.48 -13.44
CA ALA A 28 -21.52 -12.78 -13.43
C ALA A 28 -22.27 -12.83 -12.06
N PRO A 29 -22.37 -13.98 -11.35
CA PRO A 29 -22.98 -14.00 -10.03
C PRO A 29 -22.13 -13.28 -8.96
N ALA A 30 -20.80 -13.36 -9.04
CA ALA A 30 -19.89 -12.66 -8.13
C ALA A 30 -19.96 -11.13 -8.30
N ALA A 31 -20.11 -10.65 -9.54
CA ALA A 31 -20.30 -9.22 -9.83
C ALA A 31 -21.65 -8.68 -9.34
N ALA A 32 -22.68 -9.53 -9.24
CA ALA A 32 -23.99 -9.14 -8.70
C ALA A 32 -23.99 -9.05 -7.16
N SER A 33 -23.08 -9.75 -6.48
CA SER A 33 -22.89 -9.65 -5.04
C SER A 33 -21.93 -8.51 -4.68
N ARG A 34 -22.36 -7.59 -3.80
CA ARG A 34 -21.45 -6.58 -3.22
C ARG A 34 -20.39 -7.17 -2.28
N GLU A 35 -20.53 -8.43 -1.88
CA GLU A 35 -19.59 -9.12 -0.99
C GLU A 35 -18.19 -9.27 -1.58
N VAL A 36 -18.07 -9.33 -2.91
CA VAL A 36 -16.77 -9.44 -3.59
C VAL A 36 -15.95 -8.15 -3.49
N LEU A 37 -16.60 -7.00 -3.30
CA LEU A 37 -15.92 -5.74 -2.99
C LEU A 37 -15.37 -5.69 -1.56
N LEU A 38 -15.73 -6.66 -0.71
CA LEU A 38 -15.28 -6.76 0.69
C LEU A 38 -14.12 -7.75 0.88
N ASP A 39 -13.72 -8.50 -0.16
CA ASP A 39 -12.55 -9.40 -0.11
C ASP A 39 -11.27 -8.59 -0.36
N GLU A 40 -11.00 -7.66 0.56
CA GLU A 40 -9.73 -6.95 0.64
C GLU A 40 -8.64 -7.97 1.01
N SER A 41 -7.58 -8.05 0.21
CA SER A 41 -6.45 -8.97 0.44
C SER A 41 -6.03 -8.94 1.91
N PRO A 42 -6.30 -10.00 2.71
CA PRO A 42 -6.06 -9.96 4.15
C PRO A 42 -4.59 -9.73 4.50
N LEU A 43 -3.69 -10.23 3.64
CA LEU A 43 -2.27 -9.95 3.76
C LEU A 43 -1.94 -8.48 3.52
N PHE A 44 -2.53 -7.86 2.49
CA PHE A 44 -2.31 -6.44 2.20
C PHE A 44 -2.75 -5.57 3.37
N ASN A 45 -3.89 -5.88 3.99
CA ASN A 45 -4.38 -5.17 5.17
C ASN A 45 -3.42 -5.33 6.35
N LEU A 46 -2.97 -6.56 6.66
CA LEU A 46 -2.00 -6.81 7.73
C LEU A 46 -0.65 -6.10 7.50
N LEU A 47 -0.14 -6.09 6.28
CA LEU A 47 1.09 -5.38 5.94
C LEU A 47 0.92 -3.86 6.05
N SER A 48 -0.25 -3.34 5.66
CA SER A 48 -0.59 -1.93 5.78
C SER A 48 -0.70 -1.50 7.25
N GLU A 49 -1.38 -2.29 8.08
CA GLU A 49 -1.49 -2.06 9.53
C GLU A 49 -0.11 -2.13 10.21
N LEU A 50 0.73 -3.09 9.81
CA LEU A 50 2.09 -3.19 10.32
C LEU A 50 2.92 -1.94 9.99
N HIS A 51 2.85 -1.48 8.73
CA HIS A 51 3.57 -0.28 8.30
C HIS A 51 3.08 0.98 9.02
N LEU A 52 1.76 1.13 9.20
CA LEU A 52 1.18 2.23 9.96
C LEU A 52 1.64 2.21 11.42
N SER A 53 1.62 1.04 12.06
CA SER A 53 2.09 0.88 13.43
C SER A 53 3.57 1.24 13.58
N GLU A 54 4.40 0.89 12.60
CA GLU A 54 5.81 1.29 12.57
C GLU A 54 5.96 2.81 12.49
N PHE A 55 5.22 3.47 11.59
CA PHE A 55 5.24 4.92 11.45
C PHE A 55 4.82 5.63 12.76
N GLU A 56 3.72 5.17 13.37
CA GLU A 56 3.24 5.70 14.65
C GLU A 56 4.28 5.50 15.77
N SER A 57 5.01 4.39 15.79
CA SER A 57 6.01 4.11 16.83
C SER A 57 7.20 5.10 16.83
N GLN A 58 7.46 5.79 15.71
CA GLN A 58 8.64 6.66 15.58
C GLN A 58 8.63 7.84 16.56
N HIS A 59 7.46 8.40 16.87
CA HIS A 59 7.36 9.50 17.83
C HIS A 59 7.57 9.02 19.28
N LEU A 60 7.09 7.82 19.62
CA LEU A 60 7.30 7.20 20.93
C LEU A 60 8.79 6.89 21.17
N LEU A 61 9.46 6.37 20.14
CA LEU A 61 10.91 6.10 20.19
C LEU A 61 11.72 7.37 20.47
N ARG A 62 11.31 8.52 19.94
CA ARG A 62 11.94 9.82 20.26
C ARG A 62 11.77 10.17 21.74
N GLN A 63 10.57 10.06 22.28
CA GLN A 63 10.30 10.33 23.71
C GLN A 63 11.04 9.36 24.64
N VAL A 64 11.13 8.08 24.27
CA VAL A 64 11.91 7.09 25.04
C VAL A 64 13.39 7.44 24.99
N SER A 65 13.92 7.84 23.83
CA SER A 65 15.33 8.20 23.66
C SER A 65 15.76 9.42 24.49
N GLU A 66 14.85 10.32 24.82
CA GLU A 66 15.12 11.46 25.72
C GLU A 66 15.36 11.00 27.16
N ARG A 67 14.77 9.87 27.57
CA ARG A 67 14.87 9.32 28.92
C ARG A 67 15.93 8.24 29.05
N ASP A 68 15.99 7.32 28.09
CA ASP A 68 16.90 6.19 28.08
C ASP A 68 17.29 5.82 26.64
N ARG A 69 18.55 6.13 26.30
CA ARG A 69 19.11 5.86 24.97
C ARG A 69 19.30 4.36 24.72
N THR A 70 19.62 3.58 25.75
CA THR A 70 19.87 2.14 25.63
C THR A 70 18.56 1.41 25.35
N LEU A 71 17.50 1.76 26.09
CA LEU A 71 16.17 1.21 25.85
C LEU A 71 15.66 1.59 24.45
N ALA A 72 15.83 2.86 24.04
CA ALA A 72 15.44 3.29 22.69
C ALA A 72 16.19 2.52 21.59
N ALA A 73 17.49 2.28 21.77
CA ALA A 73 18.28 1.50 20.82
C ALA A 73 17.78 0.05 20.73
N TYR A 74 17.47 -0.59 21.87
CA TYR A 74 16.89 -1.93 21.89
C TYR A 74 15.53 -1.99 21.18
N LEU A 75 14.63 -1.06 21.48
CA LEU A 75 13.31 -0.99 20.82
C LEU A 75 13.43 -0.75 19.32
N LYS A 76 14.40 0.06 18.87
CA LYS A 76 14.67 0.26 17.44
C LYS A 76 15.09 -1.03 16.75
N VAL A 77 15.94 -1.84 17.41
CA VAL A 77 16.31 -3.17 16.90
C VAL A 77 15.09 -4.10 16.86
N MET A 78 14.22 -4.06 17.86
CA MET A 78 12.99 -4.85 17.88
C MET A 78 12.04 -4.45 16.74
N ASN A 79 11.81 -3.15 16.51
CA ASN A 79 11.03 -2.68 15.37
C ASN A 79 11.61 -3.18 14.05
N LYS A 80 12.94 -3.10 13.86
CA LYS A 80 13.57 -3.57 12.62
C LYS A 80 13.39 -5.08 12.43
N ARG A 81 13.40 -5.88 13.50
CA ARG A 81 13.13 -7.33 13.41
C ARG A 81 11.69 -7.60 12.98
N ILE A 82 10.72 -6.82 13.45
CA ILE A 82 9.31 -6.97 13.06
C ILE A 82 9.14 -6.60 11.59
N ASP A 83 9.72 -5.48 11.13
CA ASP A 83 9.74 -5.09 9.71
C ASP A 83 10.32 -6.21 8.83
N LEU A 84 11.47 -6.78 9.21
CA LEU A 84 12.06 -7.90 8.48
C LEU A 84 11.16 -9.14 8.43
N LEU A 85 10.45 -9.47 9.51
CA LEU A 85 9.48 -10.56 9.51
C LEU A 85 8.30 -10.25 8.58
N GLY A 86 7.81 -9.01 8.58
CA GLY A 86 6.79 -8.54 7.64
C GLY A 86 7.22 -8.70 6.19
N GLN A 87 8.46 -8.32 5.86
CA GLN A 87 9.04 -8.51 4.52
C GLN A 87 9.16 -9.98 4.13
N VAL A 88 9.56 -10.86 5.05
CA VAL A 88 9.62 -12.31 4.80
C VAL A 88 8.22 -12.86 4.49
N VAL A 89 7.21 -12.50 5.30
CA VAL A 89 5.82 -12.93 5.07
C VAL A 89 5.29 -12.36 3.74
N ALA A 90 5.59 -11.11 3.43
CA ALA A 90 5.24 -10.53 2.14
C ALA A 90 5.90 -11.33 1.00
N GLN A 91 7.20 -11.63 1.08
CA GLN A 91 7.93 -12.36 0.04
C GLN A 91 7.43 -13.80 -0.18
N THR A 92 7.04 -14.51 0.86
CA THR A 92 6.48 -15.88 0.71
C THR A 92 5.14 -15.89 -0.01
N VAL A 93 4.44 -14.75 -0.05
CA VAL A 93 3.16 -14.60 -0.74
C VAL A 93 3.28 -13.81 -2.05
N LEU A 94 4.31 -12.98 -2.19
CA LEU A 94 4.54 -12.07 -3.33
C LEU A 94 4.79 -12.80 -4.67
N GLY A 95 5.12 -14.09 -4.66
CA GLY A 95 5.15 -14.92 -5.87
C GLY A 95 3.80 -15.07 -6.60
N LYS A 96 2.77 -14.36 -6.16
CA LYS A 96 1.42 -14.31 -6.73
C LYS A 96 1.09 -13.00 -7.46
N PHE A 97 1.91 -11.95 -7.35
CA PHE A 97 1.64 -10.69 -8.06
C PHE A 97 2.28 -10.71 -9.46
N GLY A 98 1.64 -10.04 -10.42
CA GLY A 98 2.16 -9.91 -11.78
C GLY A 98 3.41 -9.03 -11.86
N GLU A 99 4.05 -9.03 -13.02
CA GLU A 99 5.17 -8.13 -13.33
C GLU A 99 4.75 -6.66 -13.15
N PRO A 100 5.61 -5.80 -12.56
CA PRO A 100 5.33 -4.37 -12.46
C PRO A 100 5.04 -3.75 -13.82
N GLN A 101 3.98 -2.95 -13.91
CA GLN A 101 3.64 -2.22 -15.13
C GLN A 101 3.38 -0.75 -14.83
N ARG A 102 3.52 0.09 -15.87
CA ARG A 102 3.19 1.51 -15.78
C ARG A 102 1.69 1.66 -15.58
N VAL A 103 1.33 2.46 -14.58
CA VAL A 103 -0.05 2.78 -14.26
C VAL A 103 -0.22 4.28 -14.11
N ILE A 104 -1.45 4.74 -14.33
CA ILE A 104 -1.87 6.09 -13.98
C ILE A 104 -3.09 6.00 -13.07
N ILE A 105 -2.95 6.47 -11.83
CA ILE A 105 -4.01 6.39 -10.81
C ILE A 105 -4.59 7.79 -10.59
N SER A 106 -5.91 7.86 -10.46
CA SER A 106 -6.66 9.08 -10.12
C SER A 106 -7.87 8.73 -9.25
N GLU A 107 -8.59 9.74 -8.75
CA GLU A 107 -9.88 9.55 -8.07
C GLU A 107 -10.88 8.76 -8.94
N GLY A 108 -10.85 8.97 -10.26
CA GLY A 108 -11.77 8.34 -11.21
C GLY A 108 -11.43 6.89 -11.56
N GLY A 109 -10.28 6.37 -11.11
CA GLY A 109 -9.85 5.00 -11.37
C GLY A 109 -8.39 4.89 -11.79
N ILE A 110 -8.07 3.77 -12.43
CA ILE A 110 -6.71 3.39 -12.83
C ILE A 110 -6.65 3.08 -14.33
N GLU A 111 -5.61 3.60 -14.98
CA GLU A 111 -5.24 3.30 -16.36
C GLU A 111 -4.01 2.39 -16.35
N PHE A 112 -4.05 1.28 -17.10
CA PHE A 112 -2.99 0.28 -17.18
C PHE A 112 -3.12 -0.55 -18.47
N SER A 113 -2.07 -1.28 -18.83
CA SER A 113 -2.09 -2.16 -20.00
C SER A 113 -2.67 -3.53 -19.64
N HIS A 114 -3.71 -3.96 -20.36
CA HIS A 114 -4.30 -5.28 -20.17
C HIS A 114 -4.32 -6.05 -21.50
N HIS A 115 -3.54 -7.12 -21.57
CA HIS A 115 -3.62 -8.07 -22.68
C HIS A 115 -4.58 -9.20 -22.29
N LEU A 116 -5.68 -9.35 -23.04
CA LEU A 116 -6.65 -10.44 -22.89
C LEU A 116 -6.06 -11.77 -23.38
#